data_AF-A0A418MEN0-F1
#
_entry.id   AF-A0A418MEN0-F1
#
_cell.length_a   1.000
_cell.length_b   1.000
_cell.length_c   1.000
_cell.angle_alpha   90.00
_cell.angle_beta   90.00
_cell.angle_gamma   90.00
#
_symmetry.space_group_name_H-M   'P 1'
#
loop_
_entity.id
_entity.type
_entity.pdbx_description
1 polymer ?
#
loop_
_entity_poly.entity_id
_entity_poly.type
_entity_poly.pdbx_seq_one_letter_code
_entity_poly.pdbx_strand_id
1 'polypeptide(L)'
;MKTTQNQTRPRPDFTRFSLTLVICFVLSLASCKKEVDVITPDKTGTEQPIPTPTNPAGAVTSVAAPEGVIVTATIGPAGGTLESADKRIRVSIPAGALTTNQTISVQPLNQNHCPLGKGQAFRLLPHGQIFAKPATITFHYTEQDVNGSAPQLLRIAYQNDKGSWQSPATKAIDTTAHTVTVQTTHFSDWGLFQTMEVTPDHAFISPGEEVELNVLVIPVKDYGDDLLVPIPYRAPASLIKEWTLRGEGLLVSSGNQGAYYAPKTISAVNPETVTVFLNQSTTIDGQVFKDLRLVSNIYVIPEGLTFRINGGKWVHTLSPQGAQILNTPAGKLLNINSGITTADENNIGVSIQSLQVPPETSDPTLLNPSTAVVMPWVLEGAGPRFSLSDASAKTIYQHFYHVGKVGYPSPGALTFYSFSKVGDYVIGKFDLQKSEAFNQVGSAGFFRIEGYFRVKRTK
;
A
#
# COMPACT_ATOMS: atom_id res chain seq x y z
N MET A 1 -58.31 13.51 -87.72
CA MET A 1 -56.99 12.87 -87.93
C MET A 1 -56.89 11.71 -86.94
N LYS A 2 -56.59 10.46 -87.32
CA LYS A 2 -55.29 9.92 -87.79
C LYS A 2 -54.15 10.18 -86.78
N THR A 3 -53.44 9.18 -86.21
CA THR A 3 -53.64 7.70 -86.22
C THR A 3 -52.82 7.03 -85.08
N THR A 4 -53.35 5.90 -84.60
CA THR A 4 -52.78 4.67 -83.93
C THR A 4 -51.28 4.33 -84.20
N GLN A 5 -50.51 3.44 -83.53
CA GLN A 5 -50.66 2.31 -82.55
C GLN A 5 -49.54 2.38 -81.46
N ASN A 6 -49.45 1.65 -80.31
CA ASN A 6 -50.15 0.55 -79.59
C ASN A 6 -49.42 -0.83 -79.47
N GLN A 7 -49.03 -1.22 -78.24
CA GLN A 7 -48.68 -2.58 -77.72
C GLN A 7 -47.33 -3.22 -78.20
N THR A 8 -46.74 -4.27 -77.59
CA THR A 8 -47.23 -5.39 -76.73
C THR A 8 -46.22 -5.90 -75.65
N ARG A 9 -46.68 -6.81 -74.77
CA ARG A 9 -45.95 -7.69 -73.80
C ARG A 9 -45.30 -8.93 -74.52
N PRO A 10 -44.52 -9.88 -73.91
CA PRO A 10 -44.53 -10.33 -72.49
C PRO A 10 -43.17 -10.77 -71.85
N ARG A 11 -43.23 -11.39 -70.63
CA ARG A 11 -42.19 -12.26 -70.03
C ARG A 11 -42.46 -13.73 -70.45
N PRO A 12 -41.45 -14.62 -70.52
CA PRO A 12 -41.09 -15.47 -69.35
C PRO A 12 -39.55 -15.74 -69.27
N ASP A 13 -38.93 -16.73 -68.58
CA ASP A 13 -39.39 -17.87 -67.77
C ASP A 13 -38.39 -18.35 -66.64
N PHE A 14 -38.29 -19.66 -66.40
CA PHE A 14 -37.60 -20.42 -65.34
C PHE A 14 -36.12 -20.84 -65.59
N THR A 15 -35.44 -21.30 -64.52
CA THR A 15 -34.38 -22.38 -64.46
C THR A 15 -33.02 -22.16 -65.16
N ARG A 16 -31.91 -22.85 -64.83
CA ARG A 16 -31.35 -23.49 -63.59
C ARG A 16 -29.85 -23.80 -63.83
N PHE A 17 -29.04 -23.75 -62.75
CA PHE A 17 -27.80 -24.53 -62.50
C PHE A 17 -26.51 -24.43 -63.38
N SER A 18 -25.39 -24.34 -62.64
CA SER A 18 -24.06 -24.95 -62.87
C SER A 18 -22.99 -24.36 -63.83
N LEU A 19 -21.80 -24.14 -63.23
CA LEU A 19 -20.43 -24.50 -63.67
C LEU A 19 -20.00 -24.14 -65.12
N THR A 20 -18.87 -23.44 -65.36
CA THR A 20 -17.53 -23.76 -64.83
C THR A 20 -16.52 -22.61 -64.92
N LEU A 21 -15.68 -22.49 -63.88
CA LEU A 21 -14.33 -21.90 -63.78
C LEU A 21 -13.68 -21.22 -65.03
N VAL A 22 -13.33 -19.93 -64.89
CA VAL A 22 -12.10 -19.34 -65.45
C VAL A 22 -11.47 -18.42 -64.39
N ILE A 23 -10.14 -18.38 -64.32
CA ILE A 23 -9.34 -17.66 -63.30
C ILE A 23 -8.86 -16.30 -63.83
N CYS A 24 -8.97 -15.23 -63.02
CA CYS A 24 -7.96 -14.16 -63.02
C CYS A 24 -8.00 -13.25 -61.77
N PHE A 25 -6.82 -13.06 -61.18
CA PHE A 25 -6.36 -11.96 -60.31
C PHE A 25 -7.36 -11.23 -59.38
N VAL A 26 -7.27 -11.56 -58.09
CA VAL A 26 -7.71 -10.70 -56.98
C VAL A 26 -6.61 -9.66 -56.70
N LEU A 27 -6.97 -8.37 -56.64
CA LEU A 27 -6.07 -7.30 -56.22
C LEU A 27 -6.46 -6.74 -54.83
N SER A 28 -5.57 -7.01 -53.87
CA SER A 28 -5.25 -6.15 -52.71
C SER A 28 -6.38 -5.35 -52.02
N LEU A 29 -6.94 -5.93 -50.96
CA LEU A 29 -7.34 -5.17 -49.76
C LEU A 29 -6.67 -5.78 -48.52
N ALA A 30 -5.36 -5.53 -48.39
CA ALA A 30 -4.62 -5.86 -47.18
C ALA A 30 -5.00 -4.88 -46.07
N SER A 31 -6.01 -5.26 -45.26
CA SER A 31 -6.34 -4.51 -44.04
C SER A 31 -5.20 -4.61 -43.05
N CYS A 32 -4.45 -3.53 -42.88
CA CYS A 32 -3.38 -3.43 -41.89
C CYS A 32 -3.97 -3.51 -40.47
N LYS A 33 -4.06 -4.71 -39.93
CA LYS A 33 -3.90 -4.87 -38.47
C LYS A 33 -2.57 -4.22 -38.11
N LYS A 34 -2.60 -3.16 -37.30
CA LYS A 34 -1.43 -2.87 -36.48
C LYS A 34 -1.32 -4.02 -35.49
N GLU A 35 -0.40 -4.93 -35.78
CA GLU A 35 0.19 -5.78 -34.78
C GLU A 35 0.67 -4.86 -33.65
N VAL A 36 0.31 -5.19 -32.40
CA VAL A 36 0.89 -4.48 -31.26
C VAL A 36 2.32 -4.98 -31.19
N ASP A 37 3.29 -4.08 -31.41
CA ASP A 37 4.69 -4.39 -31.16
C ASP A 37 4.81 -4.90 -29.72
N VAL A 38 4.97 -6.21 -29.57
CA VAL A 38 5.32 -6.82 -28.30
C VAL A 38 6.73 -6.34 -28.02
N ILE A 39 6.85 -5.36 -27.13
CA ILE A 39 8.12 -4.82 -26.65
C ILE A 39 8.84 -5.99 -25.97
N THR A 40 9.61 -6.71 -26.78
CA THR A 40 10.44 -7.83 -26.34
C THR A 40 11.63 -7.18 -25.65
N PRO A 41 11.83 -7.38 -24.34
CA PRO A 41 12.93 -6.73 -23.63
C PRO A 41 14.25 -7.08 -24.31
N ASP A 42 15.01 -6.06 -24.70
CA ASP A 42 16.19 -6.26 -25.53
C ASP A 42 17.25 -7.07 -24.75
N LYS A 43 17.67 -8.19 -25.32
CA LYS A 43 18.57 -9.17 -24.66
C LYS A 43 20.04 -8.75 -24.76
N THR A 44 20.29 -7.45 -24.74
CA THR A 44 21.60 -6.79 -24.83
C THR A 44 22.06 -6.22 -23.49
N GLY A 45 21.14 -6.05 -22.53
CA GLY A 45 21.49 -5.86 -21.13
C GLY A 45 22.19 -7.10 -20.57
N THR A 46 23.52 -7.12 -20.61
CA THR A 46 24.31 -8.19 -19.98
C THR A 46 23.97 -8.25 -18.49
N GLU A 47 23.38 -9.37 -18.05
CA GLU A 47 23.10 -9.64 -16.65
C GLU A 47 24.43 -9.76 -15.89
N GLN A 48 24.97 -8.62 -15.44
CA GLN A 48 26.12 -8.59 -14.56
C GLN A 48 25.63 -9.00 -13.17
N PRO A 49 25.97 -10.20 -12.68
CA PRO A 49 25.43 -10.67 -11.42
C PRO A 49 25.93 -9.77 -10.30
N ILE A 50 24.99 -9.14 -9.58
CA ILE A 50 25.31 -8.46 -8.32
C ILE A 50 25.91 -9.54 -7.41
N PRO A 51 27.17 -9.40 -6.95
CA PRO A 51 27.84 -10.47 -6.24
C PRO A 51 27.17 -10.70 -4.89
N THR A 52 26.50 -11.86 -4.75
CA THR A 52 25.99 -12.34 -3.45
C THR A 52 27.13 -12.26 -2.42
N PRO A 53 26.99 -11.48 -1.33
CA PRO A 53 28.07 -11.30 -0.37
C PRO A 53 28.48 -12.64 0.25
N THR A 54 29.67 -13.13 -0.11
CA THR A 54 30.18 -14.44 0.35
C THR A 54 30.37 -14.48 1.86
N ASN A 55 30.65 -13.33 2.47
CA ASN A 55 30.49 -13.10 3.90
C ASN A 55 29.74 -11.77 4.11
N PRO A 56 28.42 -11.79 4.38
CA PRO A 56 27.65 -10.57 4.61
C PRO A 56 28.10 -9.89 5.91
N ALA A 57 28.64 -8.68 5.81
CA ALA A 57 28.77 -7.83 6.99
C ALA A 57 27.36 -7.47 7.51
N GLY A 58 27.14 -7.61 8.82
CA GLY A 58 25.91 -7.13 9.46
C GLY A 58 25.78 -5.62 9.24
N ALA A 59 24.58 -5.14 8.91
CA ALA A 59 24.37 -3.74 8.58
C ALA A 59 24.66 -2.86 9.80
N VAL A 60 25.72 -2.06 9.71
CA VAL A 60 26.05 -1.04 10.70
C VAL A 60 25.27 0.22 10.36
N THR A 61 24.49 0.70 11.32
CA THR A 61 23.67 1.91 11.22
C THR A 61 23.87 2.76 12.47
N SER A 62 23.43 4.02 12.43
CA SER A 62 23.36 4.86 13.62
C SER A 62 22.43 4.26 14.67
N VAL A 63 22.70 4.57 15.95
CA VAL A 63 21.74 4.31 17.02
C VAL A 63 20.64 5.38 16.95
N ALA A 64 19.38 4.98 17.07
CA ALA A 64 18.25 5.91 16.99
C ALA A 64 18.14 6.78 18.26
N ALA A 65 17.54 7.97 18.11
CA ALA A 65 17.28 8.86 19.24
C ALA A 65 15.99 8.43 19.95
N PRO A 66 15.87 8.53 21.29
CA PRO A 66 14.61 8.25 21.98
C PRO A 66 13.50 9.26 21.63
N GLU A 67 12.27 8.78 21.54
CA GLU A 67 11.07 9.58 21.31
C GLU A 67 9.93 9.14 22.25
N GLY A 68 8.91 9.99 22.39
CA GLY A 68 7.65 9.64 23.05
C GLY A 68 7.74 9.42 24.57
N VAL A 69 6.76 8.71 25.10
CA VAL A 69 6.62 8.45 26.54
C VAL A 69 7.37 7.17 26.92
N ILE A 70 8.36 7.31 27.81
CA ILE A 70 8.98 6.17 28.49
C ILE A 70 8.01 5.55 29.51
N VAL A 71 7.85 4.23 29.48
CA VAL A 71 7.09 3.47 30.48
C VAL A 71 8.08 2.72 31.37
N THR A 72 7.85 2.72 32.69
CA THR A 72 8.79 2.17 33.69
C THR A 72 8.07 1.29 34.70
N ALA A 73 8.74 0.26 35.20
CA ALA A 73 8.28 -0.58 36.30
C ALA A 73 9.46 -1.11 37.13
N THR A 74 9.27 -1.28 38.43
CA THR A 74 10.23 -1.99 39.29
C THR A 74 9.90 -3.49 39.27
N ILE A 75 10.79 -4.29 38.69
CA ILE A 75 10.63 -5.75 38.55
C ILE A 75 11.74 -6.44 39.35
N GLY A 76 11.37 -7.46 40.12
CA GLY A 76 12.28 -8.18 41.03
C GLY A 76 12.41 -9.67 40.72
N PRO A 77 12.96 -10.46 41.66
CA PRO A 77 13.16 -11.91 41.48
C PRO A 77 11.87 -12.71 41.25
N ALA A 78 10.70 -12.17 41.59
CA ALA A 78 9.40 -12.76 41.27
C ALA A 78 9.07 -12.73 39.76
N GLY A 79 9.83 -11.98 38.95
CA GLY A 79 9.49 -11.68 37.56
C GLY A 79 8.43 -10.58 37.44
N GLY A 80 7.99 -10.31 36.21
CA GLY A 80 7.00 -9.27 35.90
C GLY A 80 6.91 -8.98 34.41
N THR A 81 5.98 -8.11 34.03
CA THR A 81 5.75 -7.67 32.64
C THR A 81 5.76 -6.15 32.51
N LEU A 82 6.12 -5.65 31.33
CA LEU A 82 6.04 -4.24 30.96
C LEU A 82 5.60 -4.11 29.49
N GLU A 83 4.79 -3.10 29.19
CA GLU A 83 4.34 -2.76 27.82
C GLU A 83 4.75 -1.33 27.48
N SER A 84 4.94 -1.03 26.19
CA SER A 84 4.93 0.35 25.70
C SER A 84 3.53 0.97 25.84
N ALA A 85 3.46 2.32 25.85
CA ALA A 85 2.19 3.03 26.01
C ALA A 85 1.17 2.77 24.87
N ASP A 86 1.67 2.43 23.68
CA ASP A 86 0.90 2.03 22.50
C ASP A 86 0.67 0.50 22.40
N LYS A 87 1.23 -0.28 23.34
CA LYS A 87 1.23 -1.75 23.40
C LYS A 87 1.88 -2.46 22.20
N ARG A 88 2.66 -1.77 21.36
CA ARG A 88 3.38 -2.42 20.25
C ARG A 88 4.49 -3.36 20.71
N ILE A 89 5.07 -3.17 21.89
CA ILE A 89 6.02 -4.11 22.49
C ILE A 89 5.61 -4.49 23.91
N ARG A 90 5.70 -5.79 24.23
CA ARG A 90 5.60 -6.36 25.57
C ARG A 90 6.90 -7.08 25.92
N VAL A 91 7.41 -6.82 27.11
CA VAL A 91 8.52 -7.55 27.72
C VAL A 91 7.98 -8.38 28.89
N SER A 92 8.39 -9.64 28.98
CA SER A 92 8.06 -10.55 30.09
C SER A 92 9.35 -11.13 30.69
N ILE A 93 9.60 -10.82 31.95
CA ILE A 93 10.78 -11.25 32.71
C ILE A 93 10.34 -12.38 33.64
N PRO A 94 10.78 -13.64 33.46
CA PRO A 94 10.32 -14.76 34.27
C PRO A 94 10.94 -14.77 35.68
N ALA A 95 10.27 -15.45 36.62
CA ALA A 95 10.74 -15.58 38.00
C ALA A 95 12.15 -16.18 38.07
N GLY A 96 13.06 -15.51 38.77
CA GLY A 96 14.48 -15.84 38.87
C GLY A 96 15.34 -15.46 37.65
N ALA A 97 14.85 -14.61 36.74
CA ALA A 97 15.68 -13.96 35.72
C ALA A 97 16.51 -12.79 36.30
N LEU A 98 16.01 -12.15 37.37
CA LEU A 98 16.68 -11.10 38.13
C LEU A 98 16.96 -11.58 39.56
N THR A 99 18.03 -11.08 40.18
CA THR A 99 18.45 -11.40 41.57
C THR A 99 18.06 -10.33 42.58
N THR A 100 17.75 -9.12 42.13
CA THR A 100 17.33 -7.96 42.93
C THR A 100 16.18 -7.23 42.24
N ASN A 101 15.59 -6.23 42.91
CA ASN A 101 14.64 -5.31 42.28
C ASN A 101 15.40 -4.34 41.36
N GLN A 102 15.00 -4.29 40.09
CA GLN A 102 15.56 -3.41 39.06
C GLN A 102 14.45 -2.52 38.47
N THR A 103 14.76 -1.25 38.22
CA THR A 103 13.90 -0.40 37.39
C THR A 103 14.10 -0.80 35.93
N ILE A 104 13.04 -1.34 35.33
CA ILE A 104 12.95 -1.78 33.94
C ILE A 104 12.15 -0.74 33.17
N SER A 105 12.58 -0.38 31.96
CA SER A 105 11.85 0.60 31.13
C SER A 105 11.75 0.20 29.66
N VAL A 106 10.70 0.67 29.00
CA VAL A 106 10.48 0.64 27.55
C VAL A 106 10.36 2.06 27.06
N GLN A 107 11.14 2.45 26.04
CA GLN A 107 11.08 3.78 25.44
C GLN A 107 11.02 3.68 23.90
N PRO A 108 10.11 4.36 23.21
CA PRO A 108 10.14 4.47 21.75
C PRO A 108 11.44 5.13 21.25
N LEU A 109 11.78 4.83 20.00
CA LEU A 109 12.87 5.48 19.24
C LEU A 109 12.27 6.32 18.11
N ASN A 110 12.99 7.29 17.58
CA ASN A 110 12.46 8.16 16.52
C ASN A 110 12.40 7.47 15.13
N GLN A 111 13.21 6.44 14.92
CA GLN A 111 13.28 5.66 13.68
C GLN A 111 13.67 4.20 13.96
N ASN A 112 13.26 3.29 13.08
CA ASN A 112 13.74 1.91 13.05
C ASN A 112 14.84 1.79 11.98
N HIS A 113 16.11 1.84 12.40
CA HIS A 113 17.26 1.73 11.49
C HIS A 113 17.61 0.28 11.09
N CYS A 114 16.81 -0.72 11.45
CA CYS A 114 17.03 -2.09 10.99
C CYS A 114 16.85 -2.17 9.45
N PRO A 115 17.69 -2.89 8.70
CA PRO A 115 17.45 -3.12 7.28
C PRO A 115 16.12 -3.83 7.03
N LEU A 116 15.34 -3.35 6.05
CA LEU A 116 13.92 -3.73 5.87
C LEU A 116 13.09 -3.62 7.16
N GLY A 117 13.48 -2.72 8.06
CA GLY A 117 12.80 -2.42 9.31
C GLY A 117 11.38 -1.91 9.06
N LYS A 118 10.45 -2.33 9.92
CA LYS A 118 9.03 -1.95 9.84
C LYS A 118 8.56 -1.40 11.17
N GLY A 119 7.65 -0.42 11.12
CA GLY A 119 7.03 0.19 12.28
C GLY A 119 8.02 0.77 13.30
N GLN A 120 7.58 0.76 14.56
CA GLN A 120 8.26 1.41 15.68
C GLN A 120 9.36 0.53 16.29
N ALA A 121 10.58 1.06 16.44
CA ALA A 121 11.63 0.47 17.27
C ALA A 121 11.61 1.01 18.72
N PHE A 122 12.15 0.24 19.67
CA PHE A 122 12.11 0.53 21.11
C PHE A 122 13.44 0.24 21.81
N ARG A 123 13.85 1.13 22.71
CA ARG A 123 14.95 0.92 23.66
C ARG A 123 14.45 0.24 24.92
N LEU A 124 15.12 -0.82 25.34
CA LEU A 124 14.88 -1.50 26.62
C LEU A 124 15.96 -1.11 27.63
N LEU A 125 15.56 -0.73 28.85
CA LEU A 125 16.46 -0.19 29.87
C LEU A 125 16.43 -0.98 31.19
N PRO A 126 17.57 -1.08 31.90
CA PRO A 126 18.86 -0.49 31.55
C PRO A 126 19.54 -1.23 30.38
N HIS A 127 20.21 -0.47 29.51
CA HIS A 127 20.94 -1.03 28.37
C HIS A 127 22.03 -1.99 28.87
N GLY A 128 22.16 -3.16 28.24
CA GLY A 128 23.07 -4.20 28.69
C GLY A 128 22.65 -4.93 29.98
N GLN A 129 21.41 -4.76 30.47
CA GLN A 129 20.85 -5.63 31.51
C GLN A 129 20.99 -7.09 31.07
N ILE A 130 21.58 -7.95 31.89
CA ILE A 130 21.68 -9.40 31.64
C ILE A 130 20.67 -10.14 32.54
N PHE A 131 20.09 -11.22 32.01
CA PHE A 131 19.13 -12.07 32.73
C PHE A 131 19.66 -13.49 32.97
N ALA A 132 19.45 -14.02 34.17
CA ALA A 132 19.81 -15.39 34.54
C ALA A 132 18.89 -16.47 33.92
N LYS A 133 17.76 -16.05 33.33
CA LYS A 133 16.85 -16.84 32.51
C LYS A 133 16.34 -15.93 31.38
N PRO A 134 16.17 -16.41 30.14
CA PRO A 134 15.75 -15.54 29.04
C PRO A 134 14.43 -14.80 29.33
N ALA A 135 14.42 -13.50 29.07
CA ALA A 135 13.20 -12.71 29.00
C ALA A 135 12.55 -12.91 27.63
N THR A 136 11.22 -12.80 27.57
CA THR A 136 10.46 -12.89 26.31
C THR A 136 10.13 -11.48 25.83
N ILE A 137 10.39 -11.20 24.55
CA ILE A 137 9.96 -9.97 23.86
C ILE A 137 8.92 -10.36 22.81
N THR A 138 7.74 -9.75 22.90
CA THR A 138 6.65 -9.88 21.94
C THR A 138 6.37 -8.53 21.31
N PHE A 139 6.44 -8.44 19.98
CA PHE A 139 5.95 -7.29 19.22
C PHE A 139 4.55 -7.58 18.70
N HIS A 140 3.64 -6.61 18.82
CA HIS A 140 2.41 -6.55 18.04
C HIS A 140 2.69 -5.82 16.72
N TYR A 141 2.33 -6.45 15.60
CA TYR A 141 2.46 -5.90 14.27
C TYR A 141 1.08 -5.49 13.71
N THR A 142 1.08 -4.68 12.65
CA THR A 142 -0.11 -4.26 11.91
C THR A 142 -0.03 -4.67 10.45
N GLU A 143 -1.13 -4.60 9.69
CA GLU A 143 -1.11 -4.88 8.25
C GLU A 143 -0.11 -3.99 7.47
N GLN A 144 0.13 -2.77 7.95
CA GLN A 144 1.15 -1.86 7.39
C GLN A 144 2.59 -2.41 7.59
N ASP A 145 2.84 -3.13 8.68
CA ASP A 145 4.14 -3.71 9.00
C ASP A 145 4.44 -4.98 8.14
N VAL A 146 3.44 -5.54 7.45
CA VAL A 146 3.58 -6.70 6.54
C VAL A 146 3.41 -6.37 5.06
N ASN A 147 3.17 -5.10 4.70
CA ASN A 147 3.16 -4.65 3.30
C ASN A 147 4.44 -5.05 2.56
N GLY A 148 4.31 -5.35 1.27
CA GLY A 148 5.40 -5.87 0.43
C GLY A 148 5.74 -7.33 0.72
N SER A 149 5.15 -7.95 1.73
CA SER A 149 5.63 -9.22 2.30
C SER A 149 4.48 -10.09 2.81
N ALA A 150 4.79 -11.01 3.72
CA ALA A 150 3.84 -11.82 4.47
C ALA A 150 4.24 -11.85 5.96
N PRO A 151 3.28 -12.01 6.89
CA PRO A 151 3.57 -12.10 8.32
C PRO A 151 4.68 -13.08 8.67
N GLN A 152 4.70 -14.26 8.03
CA GLN A 152 5.66 -15.33 8.28
C GLN A 152 7.13 -14.95 7.96
N LEU A 153 7.34 -13.83 7.25
CA LEU A 153 8.65 -13.26 6.92
C LEU A 153 9.06 -12.13 7.89
N LEU A 154 8.20 -11.71 8.82
CA LEU A 154 8.59 -10.82 9.92
C LEU A 154 9.54 -11.52 10.89
N ARG A 155 10.51 -10.76 11.39
CA ARG A 155 11.45 -11.14 12.44
C ARG A 155 11.65 -9.96 13.39
N ILE A 156 12.22 -10.23 14.56
CA ILE A 156 12.63 -9.22 15.53
C ILE A 156 14.15 -9.21 15.56
N ALA A 157 14.75 -8.03 15.42
CA ALA A 157 16.19 -7.82 15.59
C ALA A 157 16.47 -6.86 16.75
N TYR A 158 17.70 -6.91 17.25
CA TYR A 158 18.27 -5.93 18.16
C TYR A 158 19.54 -5.29 17.57
N GLN A 159 19.85 -4.06 17.99
CA GLN A 159 21.07 -3.36 17.65
C GLN A 159 22.07 -3.49 18.80
N ASN A 160 23.31 -3.90 18.51
CA ASN A 160 24.40 -3.97 19.48
C ASN A 160 25.22 -2.66 19.54
N ASP A 161 26.12 -2.55 20.52
CA ASP A 161 26.97 -1.37 20.77
C ASP A 161 27.86 -0.95 19.59
N LYS A 162 28.00 -1.79 18.55
CA LYS A 162 28.76 -1.49 17.32
C LYS A 162 27.84 -0.97 16.20
N GLY A 163 26.58 -0.67 16.49
CA GLY A 163 25.56 -0.25 15.54
C GLY A 163 25.06 -1.36 14.61
N SER A 164 25.48 -2.62 14.84
CA SER A 164 25.18 -3.77 13.99
C SER A 164 23.93 -4.50 14.48
N TRP A 165 23.06 -4.90 13.55
CA TRP A 165 21.82 -5.59 13.85
C TRP A 165 21.97 -7.12 13.89
N GLN A 166 21.29 -7.76 14.85
CA GLN A 166 21.28 -9.21 15.09
C GLN A 166 19.85 -9.70 15.35
N SER A 167 19.49 -10.88 14.84
CA SER A 167 18.17 -11.50 14.97
C SER A 167 18.25 -12.80 15.77
N PRO A 168 17.67 -12.86 16.99
CA PRO A 168 17.48 -14.12 17.72
C PRO A 168 16.52 -15.08 17.00
N ALA A 169 16.52 -16.35 17.39
CA ALA A 169 15.56 -17.32 16.87
C ALA A 169 14.12 -16.95 17.27
N THR A 170 13.25 -16.75 16.27
CA THR A 170 11.82 -16.47 16.49
C THR A 170 11.11 -17.69 17.07
N LYS A 171 10.47 -17.50 18.23
CA LYS A 171 9.83 -18.55 19.04
C LYS A 171 8.33 -18.67 18.80
N ALA A 172 7.69 -17.64 18.25
CA ALA A 172 6.32 -17.73 17.77
C ALA A 172 6.01 -16.63 16.75
N ILE A 173 5.06 -16.93 15.86
CA ILE A 173 4.25 -15.93 15.18
C ILE A 173 2.78 -16.32 15.31
N ASP A 174 1.94 -15.38 15.71
CA ASP A 174 0.48 -15.52 15.73
C ASP A 174 -0.13 -14.51 14.76
N THR A 175 -0.68 -15.00 13.66
CA THR A 175 -1.30 -14.17 12.62
C THR A 175 -2.76 -13.84 12.89
N THR A 176 -3.28 -14.20 14.06
CA THR A 176 -4.63 -13.86 14.56
C THR A 176 -4.56 -12.80 15.65
N ALA A 177 -3.58 -12.92 16.56
CA ALA A 177 -3.25 -11.88 17.55
C ALA A 177 -2.30 -10.80 16.99
N HIS A 178 -1.84 -10.98 15.74
CA HIS A 178 -0.82 -10.17 15.05
C HIS A 178 0.43 -9.94 15.93
N THR A 179 1.08 -11.03 16.37
CA THR A 179 2.32 -10.96 17.16
C THR A 179 3.48 -11.75 16.58
N VAL A 180 4.70 -11.26 16.83
CA VAL A 180 5.97 -11.97 16.65
C VAL A 180 6.66 -12.03 18.01
N THR A 181 7.28 -13.16 18.36
CA THR A 181 7.93 -13.34 19.68
C THR A 181 9.34 -13.93 19.58
N VAL A 182 10.27 -13.38 20.35
CA VAL A 182 11.64 -13.89 20.57
C VAL A 182 11.93 -14.03 22.06
N GLN A 183 13.01 -14.73 22.40
CA GLN A 183 13.62 -14.69 23.72
C GLN A 183 14.97 -13.96 23.66
N THR A 184 15.36 -13.32 24.76
CA THR A 184 16.64 -12.63 24.90
C THR A 184 17.24 -12.85 26.29
N THR A 185 18.56 -12.93 26.36
CA THR A 185 19.33 -12.89 27.62
C THR A 185 19.72 -11.47 28.03
N HIS A 186 19.46 -10.46 27.20
CA HIS A 186 19.90 -9.08 27.43
C HIS A 186 18.91 -7.98 26.96
N PHE A 187 19.14 -6.73 27.39
CA PHE A 187 18.47 -5.52 26.88
C PHE A 187 19.38 -4.64 26.02
N SER A 188 18.75 -3.96 25.06
CA SER A 188 19.37 -3.22 23.94
C SER A 188 18.26 -2.44 23.20
N ASP A 189 18.50 -1.97 21.97
CA ASP A 189 17.47 -1.42 21.08
C ASP A 189 16.88 -2.53 20.20
N TRP A 190 15.55 -2.59 20.03
CA TRP A 190 14.81 -3.68 19.38
C TRP A 190 13.84 -3.16 18.32
N GLY A 191 13.66 -3.90 17.22
CA GLY A 191 12.71 -3.55 16.15
C GLY A 191 12.26 -4.73 15.31
N LEU A 192 11.13 -4.56 14.61
CA LEU A 192 10.66 -5.50 13.58
C LEU A 192 11.40 -5.26 12.26
N PHE A 193 11.61 -6.33 11.48
CA PHE A 193 12.04 -6.27 10.09
C PHE A 193 11.44 -7.42 9.26
N GLN A 194 11.42 -7.27 7.94
CA GLN A 194 11.01 -8.33 6.99
C GLN A 194 12.24 -9.01 6.39
N THR A 195 12.23 -10.34 6.25
CA THR A 195 13.34 -11.08 5.59
C THR A 195 13.28 -11.01 4.07
N MET A 196 12.11 -10.75 3.48
CA MET A 196 11.94 -10.49 2.04
C MET A 196 10.78 -9.51 1.80
N GLU A 197 10.90 -8.67 0.78
CA GLU A 197 9.81 -7.82 0.28
C GLU A 197 9.82 -7.72 -1.25
N VAL A 198 8.66 -7.44 -1.85
CA VAL A 198 8.57 -6.85 -3.18
C VAL A 198 8.54 -5.33 -3.01
N THR A 199 9.41 -4.64 -3.73
CA THR A 199 9.59 -3.19 -3.65
C THR A 199 9.40 -2.54 -5.04
N PRO A 200 8.63 -1.44 -5.14
CA PRO A 200 7.80 -0.87 -4.08
C PRO A 200 6.64 -1.79 -3.67
N ASP A 201 6.25 -1.74 -2.40
CA ASP A 201 5.10 -2.45 -1.81
C ASP A 201 3.75 -1.89 -2.30
N HIS A 202 3.77 -0.68 -2.87
CA HIS A 202 2.67 -0.05 -3.55
C HIS A 202 3.15 1.13 -4.41
N ALA A 203 2.41 1.49 -5.46
CA ALA A 203 2.76 2.61 -6.34
C ALA A 203 1.53 3.42 -6.73
N PHE A 204 1.69 4.73 -6.99
CA PHE A 204 0.62 5.62 -7.47
C PHE A 204 1.00 6.23 -8.82
N ILE A 205 0.47 5.65 -9.89
CA ILE A 205 0.82 5.96 -11.28
C ILE A 205 -0.39 6.38 -12.11
N SER A 206 -0.20 7.21 -13.12
CA SER A 206 -1.26 7.62 -14.05
C SER A 206 -1.64 6.47 -15.01
N PRO A 207 -2.84 6.47 -15.60
CA PRO A 207 -3.19 5.54 -16.66
C PRO A 207 -2.20 5.61 -17.84
N GLY A 208 -1.64 4.47 -18.25
CA GLY A 208 -0.60 4.37 -19.28
C GLY A 208 0.85 4.61 -18.84
N GLU A 209 1.12 4.88 -17.56
CA GLU A 209 2.48 4.83 -16.99
C GLU A 209 2.90 3.38 -16.65
N GLU A 210 4.18 3.18 -16.34
CA GLU A 210 4.74 1.89 -15.90
C GLU A 210 5.38 2.00 -14.50
N VAL A 211 5.63 0.85 -13.85
CA VAL A 211 6.43 0.78 -12.61
C VAL A 211 7.26 -0.51 -12.57
N GLU A 212 8.55 -0.37 -12.26
CA GLU A 212 9.44 -1.50 -11.99
C GLU A 212 9.20 -2.08 -10.59
N LEU A 213 9.24 -3.40 -10.49
CA LEU A 213 9.08 -4.17 -9.27
C LEU A 213 10.31 -5.06 -9.06
N ASN A 214 10.83 -5.09 -7.84
CA ASN A 214 12.07 -5.78 -7.50
C ASN A 214 11.85 -6.60 -6.22
N VAL A 215 12.38 -7.83 -6.14
CA VAL A 215 12.35 -8.61 -4.88
C VAL A 215 13.66 -8.44 -4.12
N LEU A 216 13.58 -8.03 -2.86
CA LEU A 216 14.71 -7.93 -1.94
C LEU A 216 14.72 -9.08 -0.93
N VAL A 217 15.91 -9.43 -0.43
CA VAL A 217 16.12 -10.44 0.62
C VAL A 217 17.17 -10.01 1.64
N ILE A 218 16.93 -10.38 2.89
CA ILE A 218 17.88 -10.47 3.98
C ILE A 218 17.98 -11.98 4.33
N PRO A 219 19.05 -12.69 3.91
CA PRO A 219 19.15 -14.13 4.09
C PRO A 219 19.46 -14.50 5.55
N VAL A 220 18.43 -14.97 6.26
CA VAL A 220 18.57 -15.62 7.57
C VAL A 220 19.10 -17.04 7.35
N LYS A 221 20.33 -17.33 7.78
CA LYS A 221 20.94 -18.68 7.72
C LYS A 221 20.59 -19.47 8.98
N ASP A 222 20.12 -20.71 8.85
CA ASP A 222 19.62 -21.53 9.97
C ASP A 222 20.71 -22.08 10.93
N TYR A 223 21.50 -21.21 11.60
CA TYR A 223 22.51 -21.64 12.58
C TYR A 223 22.61 -20.71 13.80
N GLY A 224 21.74 -20.97 14.79
CA GLY A 224 21.89 -20.48 16.17
C GLY A 224 21.22 -19.13 16.48
N ASP A 225 21.32 -18.74 17.74
CA ASP A 225 21.05 -17.37 18.17
C ASP A 225 22.19 -16.43 17.69
N ASP A 226 21.94 -15.12 17.67
CA ASP A 226 22.89 -14.06 17.26
C ASP A 226 23.23 -13.95 15.75
N LEU A 227 22.33 -14.38 14.86
CA LEU A 227 22.46 -14.17 13.41
C LEU A 227 22.51 -12.68 13.03
N LEU A 228 23.56 -12.25 12.32
CA LEU A 228 23.66 -10.89 11.78
C LEU A 228 22.55 -10.59 10.77
N VAL A 229 21.98 -9.39 10.82
CA VAL A 229 21.07 -8.85 9.80
C VAL A 229 21.91 -8.10 8.76
N PRO A 230 22.15 -8.66 7.56
CA PRO A 230 22.93 -7.99 6.51
C PRO A 230 22.18 -6.84 5.84
N ILE A 231 22.91 -6.07 5.03
CA ILE A 231 22.33 -5.14 4.05
C ILE A 231 21.45 -5.95 3.06
N PRO A 232 20.24 -5.48 2.69
CA PRO A 232 19.36 -6.22 1.81
C PRO A 232 19.90 -6.19 0.38
N TYR A 233 19.67 -7.26 -0.38
CA TYR A 233 20.06 -7.31 -1.79
C TYR A 233 18.97 -7.98 -2.64
N ARG A 234 19.09 -7.85 -3.97
CA ARG A 234 18.17 -8.45 -4.95
C ARG A 234 18.13 -9.98 -4.76
N ALA A 235 16.94 -10.53 -4.48
CA ALA A 235 16.77 -11.95 -4.19
C ALA A 235 17.21 -12.84 -5.36
N PRO A 236 17.88 -13.99 -5.13
CA PRO A 236 18.18 -14.94 -6.20
C PRO A 236 16.90 -15.38 -6.93
N ALA A 237 16.92 -15.40 -8.27
CA ALA A 237 15.75 -15.76 -9.07
C ALA A 237 15.16 -17.14 -8.74
N SER A 238 15.98 -18.07 -8.24
CA SER A 238 15.57 -19.40 -7.77
C SER A 238 14.65 -19.40 -6.55
N LEU A 239 14.58 -18.30 -5.79
CA LEU A 239 13.65 -18.12 -4.68
C LEU A 239 12.24 -17.71 -5.15
N ILE A 240 12.07 -17.41 -6.44
CA ILE A 240 10.80 -16.96 -7.01
C ILE A 240 10.17 -18.11 -7.80
N LYS A 241 8.88 -18.35 -7.56
CA LYS A 241 8.11 -19.40 -8.24
C LYS A 241 7.40 -18.84 -9.48
N GLU A 242 6.63 -17.77 -9.28
CA GLU A 242 5.80 -17.13 -10.31
C GLU A 242 5.37 -15.73 -9.86
N TRP A 243 5.08 -14.87 -10.83
CA TRP A 243 4.44 -13.56 -10.62
C TRP A 243 3.02 -13.61 -11.18
N THR A 244 2.05 -13.03 -10.49
CA THR A 244 0.67 -12.92 -10.99
C THR A 244 0.12 -11.51 -10.81
N LEU A 245 -0.71 -11.07 -11.75
CA LEU A 245 -1.46 -9.81 -11.71
C LEU A 245 -2.95 -10.09 -11.46
N ARG A 246 -3.60 -9.29 -10.62
CA ARG A 246 -5.05 -9.27 -10.42
C ARG A 246 -5.62 -7.88 -10.72
N GLY A 247 -6.19 -7.79 -11.92
CA GLY A 247 -6.93 -6.64 -12.44
C GLY A 247 -6.63 -6.42 -13.93
N GLU A 248 -6.29 -5.20 -14.34
CA GLU A 248 -6.07 -4.79 -15.73
C GLU A 248 -4.60 -4.34 -15.98
N GLY A 249 -4.25 -4.10 -17.24
CA GLY A 249 -2.87 -3.79 -17.66
C GLY A 249 -2.06 -5.03 -18.06
N LEU A 250 -0.74 -4.92 -18.03
CA LEU A 250 0.20 -5.99 -18.39
C LEU A 250 1.32 -6.08 -17.35
N LEU A 251 1.65 -7.31 -16.94
CA LEU A 251 2.81 -7.60 -16.10
C LEU A 251 3.82 -8.43 -16.91
N VAL A 252 5.04 -7.91 -17.06
CA VAL A 252 6.18 -8.62 -17.64
C VAL A 252 7.14 -8.94 -16.51
N SER A 253 7.60 -10.19 -16.37
CA SER A 253 8.46 -10.59 -15.25
C SER A 253 9.56 -11.56 -15.66
N SER A 254 10.74 -11.41 -15.05
CA SER A 254 11.88 -12.32 -15.18
C SER A 254 12.53 -12.53 -13.81
N GLY A 255 12.44 -13.76 -13.29
CA GLY A 255 13.04 -14.13 -12.01
C GLY A 255 12.61 -13.22 -10.85
N ASN A 256 13.52 -12.37 -10.39
CA ASN A 256 13.39 -11.45 -9.25
C ASN A 256 12.95 -10.02 -9.63
N GLN A 257 12.56 -9.80 -10.89
CA GLN A 257 12.10 -8.52 -11.43
C GLN A 257 10.74 -8.65 -12.13
N GLY A 258 9.96 -7.58 -12.04
CA GLY A 258 8.77 -7.34 -12.86
C GLY A 258 8.70 -5.89 -13.34
N ALA A 259 7.95 -5.66 -14.41
CA ALA A 259 7.51 -4.34 -14.86
C ALA A 259 6.00 -4.42 -15.09
N TYR A 260 5.25 -3.54 -14.42
CA TYR A 260 3.81 -3.41 -14.61
C TYR A 260 3.49 -2.20 -15.48
N TYR A 261 2.64 -2.40 -16.49
CA TYR A 261 2.18 -1.40 -17.44
C TYR A 261 0.70 -1.12 -17.20
N ALA A 262 0.36 0.11 -16.81
CA ALA A 262 -1.01 0.50 -16.54
C ALA A 262 -1.87 0.54 -17.82
N PRO A 263 -3.17 0.18 -17.77
CA PRO A 263 -4.09 0.47 -18.85
C PRO A 263 -4.23 1.98 -19.05
N LYS A 264 -4.64 2.39 -20.26
CA LYS A 264 -4.82 3.83 -20.63
C LYS A 264 -6.06 4.49 -20.02
N THR A 265 -6.77 3.78 -19.16
CA THR A 265 -7.99 4.18 -18.45
C THR A 265 -7.92 3.69 -17.01
N ILE A 266 -8.70 4.27 -16.10
CA ILE A 266 -8.77 3.80 -14.71
C ILE A 266 -9.46 2.42 -14.69
N SER A 267 -8.75 1.40 -14.24
CA SER A 267 -9.22 0.01 -14.11
C SER A 267 -10.44 -0.12 -13.21
N ALA A 268 -11.32 -1.07 -13.49
CA ALA A 268 -12.44 -1.41 -12.61
C ALA A 268 -11.96 -1.97 -11.25
N VAL A 269 -10.89 -2.77 -11.28
CA VAL A 269 -10.16 -3.26 -10.09
C VAL A 269 -9.01 -2.28 -9.80
N ASN A 270 -9.09 -1.55 -8.69
CA ASN A 270 -8.07 -0.56 -8.30
C ASN A 270 -8.00 -0.53 -6.75
N PRO A 271 -6.84 -0.77 -6.12
CA PRO A 271 -5.54 -1.06 -6.73
C PRO A 271 -5.50 -2.38 -7.50
N GLU A 272 -4.59 -2.40 -8.47
CA GLU A 272 -4.07 -3.57 -9.16
C GLU A 272 -3.19 -4.34 -8.19
N THR A 273 -3.38 -5.65 -8.04
CA THR A 273 -2.57 -6.45 -7.11
C THR A 273 -1.55 -7.30 -7.87
N VAL A 274 -0.25 -7.01 -7.70
CA VAL A 274 0.82 -7.90 -8.14
C VAL A 274 1.26 -8.79 -6.98
N THR A 275 1.25 -10.10 -7.18
CA THR A 275 1.65 -11.10 -6.18
C THR A 275 2.84 -11.89 -6.69
N VAL A 276 3.90 -11.93 -5.90
CA VAL A 276 5.07 -12.80 -6.12
C VAL A 276 4.94 -14.02 -5.23
N PHE A 277 4.85 -15.21 -5.81
CA PHE A 277 4.89 -16.46 -5.07
C PHE A 277 6.33 -16.91 -4.90
N LEU A 278 6.70 -17.31 -3.68
CA LEU A 278 8.07 -17.74 -3.38
C LEU A 278 8.24 -19.26 -3.52
N ASN A 279 9.36 -19.66 -4.08
CA ASN A 279 9.77 -21.06 -4.25
C ASN A 279 10.49 -21.59 -3.00
N GLN A 280 9.96 -21.29 -1.81
CA GLN A 280 10.56 -21.66 -0.53
C GLN A 280 9.52 -21.76 0.58
N SER A 281 9.90 -22.38 1.69
CA SER A 281 9.17 -22.38 2.96
C SER A 281 10.01 -21.74 4.06
N THR A 282 9.37 -21.25 5.12
CA THR A 282 10.05 -20.78 6.32
C THR A 282 9.57 -21.58 7.54
N THR A 283 10.46 -21.82 8.50
CA THR A 283 10.16 -22.58 9.71
C THR A 283 10.26 -21.66 10.93
N ILE A 284 9.26 -21.67 11.79
CA ILE A 284 9.24 -20.90 13.05
C ILE A 284 8.78 -21.87 14.15
N ASP A 285 9.61 -22.05 15.19
CA ASP A 285 9.41 -23.01 16.29
C ASP A 285 8.97 -24.42 15.85
N GLY A 286 9.55 -24.91 14.75
CA GLY A 286 9.23 -26.22 14.14
C GLY A 286 8.00 -26.24 13.23
N GLN A 287 7.14 -25.21 13.24
CA GLN A 287 6.04 -25.07 12.30
C GLN A 287 6.56 -24.60 10.93
N VAL A 288 6.28 -25.38 9.88
CA VAL A 288 6.67 -25.07 8.50
C VAL A 288 5.55 -24.31 7.77
N PHE A 289 5.85 -23.10 7.30
CA PHE A 289 4.95 -22.27 6.51
C PHE A 289 5.34 -22.32 5.03
N LYS A 290 4.36 -22.62 4.17
CA LYS A 290 4.50 -22.77 2.71
C LYS A 290 3.66 -21.71 1.98
N ASP A 291 3.74 -21.69 0.66
CA ASP A 291 2.94 -20.82 -0.23
C ASP A 291 3.05 -19.33 0.12
N LEU A 292 4.25 -18.94 0.56
CA LEU A 292 4.65 -17.58 0.94
C LEU A 292 4.54 -16.64 -0.26
N ARG A 293 4.03 -15.44 -0.01
CA ARG A 293 3.73 -14.43 -1.03
C ARG A 293 4.26 -13.07 -0.63
N LEU A 294 4.68 -12.30 -1.61
CA LEU A 294 4.98 -10.88 -1.51
C LEU A 294 3.93 -10.14 -2.33
N VAL A 295 3.40 -9.02 -1.83
CA VAL A 295 2.27 -8.32 -2.48
C VAL A 295 2.60 -6.84 -2.70
N SER A 296 2.48 -6.38 -3.94
CA SER A 296 2.52 -4.97 -4.32
C SER A 296 1.15 -4.49 -4.80
N ASN A 297 0.74 -3.30 -4.38
CA ASN A 297 -0.57 -2.70 -4.74
C ASN A 297 -0.38 -1.45 -5.60
N ILE A 298 -0.72 -1.52 -6.89
CA ILE A 298 -0.50 -0.44 -7.85
C ILE A 298 -1.82 0.31 -8.07
N TYR A 299 -1.88 1.55 -7.62
CA TYR A 299 -3.02 2.44 -7.74
C TYR A 299 -2.93 3.24 -9.04
N VAL A 300 -3.68 2.82 -10.06
CA VAL A 300 -3.74 3.51 -11.36
C VAL A 300 -4.69 4.71 -11.24
N ILE A 301 -4.15 5.89 -10.89
CA ILE A 301 -4.93 7.12 -10.65
C ILE A 301 -4.29 8.36 -11.33
N PRO A 302 -5.05 9.13 -12.14
CA PRO A 302 -4.57 10.40 -12.67
C PRO A 302 -4.43 11.48 -11.59
N GLU A 303 -3.82 12.61 -11.94
CA GLU A 303 -3.80 13.80 -11.06
C GLU A 303 -5.22 14.34 -10.83
N GLY A 304 -5.64 14.38 -9.55
CA GLY A 304 -7.01 14.73 -9.15
C GLY A 304 -7.51 13.85 -8.01
N LEU A 305 -8.85 13.74 -7.92
CA LEU A 305 -9.56 12.82 -7.02
C LEU A 305 -10.32 11.78 -7.84
N THR A 306 -10.16 10.51 -7.49
CA THR A 306 -10.79 9.36 -8.16
C THR A 306 -11.58 8.56 -7.13
N PHE A 307 -12.90 8.41 -7.29
CA PHE A 307 -13.76 7.80 -6.27
C PHE A 307 -14.91 7.00 -6.87
N ARG A 308 -15.58 6.18 -6.06
CA ARG A 308 -16.81 5.47 -6.45
C ARG A 308 -17.80 5.39 -5.29
N ILE A 309 -19.08 5.20 -5.64
CA ILE A 309 -20.20 5.08 -4.69
C ILE A 309 -20.73 3.64 -4.76
N ASN A 310 -20.91 2.99 -3.60
CA ASN A 310 -21.37 1.60 -3.45
C ASN A 310 -20.65 0.58 -4.36
N GLY A 311 -19.35 0.77 -4.61
CA GLY A 311 -18.56 -0.12 -5.48
C GLY A 311 -18.88 -0.01 -6.98
N GLY A 312 -19.60 1.04 -7.41
CA GLY A 312 -19.90 1.31 -8.81
C GLY A 312 -18.68 1.75 -9.65
N LYS A 313 -18.93 2.35 -10.82
CA LYS A 313 -17.86 2.89 -11.67
C LYS A 313 -17.02 3.94 -10.92
N TRP A 314 -15.72 3.98 -11.21
CA TRP A 314 -14.86 5.09 -10.83
C TRP A 314 -15.27 6.37 -11.57
N VAL A 315 -15.36 7.46 -10.82
CA VAL A 315 -15.55 8.83 -11.27
C VAL A 315 -14.25 9.58 -10.97
N HIS A 316 -13.73 10.34 -11.93
CA HIS A 316 -12.52 11.13 -11.78
C HIS A 316 -12.83 12.62 -11.86
N THR A 317 -12.12 13.41 -11.06
CA THR A 317 -12.34 14.86 -10.91
C THR A 317 -11.00 15.57 -10.83
N LEU A 318 -10.85 16.67 -11.58
CA LEU A 318 -9.62 17.46 -11.61
C LEU A 318 -9.59 18.41 -10.42
N SER A 319 -8.42 18.57 -9.79
CA SER A 319 -8.18 19.55 -8.73
C SER A 319 -7.27 20.67 -9.25
N PRO A 320 -7.79 21.66 -10.00
CA PRO A 320 -6.97 22.70 -10.62
C PRO A 320 -6.32 23.66 -9.62
N GLN A 321 -6.81 23.70 -8.37
CA GLN A 321 -6.20 24.43 -7.26
C GLN A 321 -5.24 23.57 -6.42
N GLY A 322 -5.23 22.24 -6.62
CA GLY A 322 -4.42 21.30 -5.85
C GLY A 322 -4.82 21.21 -4.37
N ALA A 323 -3.84 20.84 -3.54
CA ALA A 323 -3.95 20.87 -2.08
C ALA A 323 -3.36 22.16 -1.50
N GLN A 324 -4.21 23.02 -0.92
CA GLN A 324 -3.83 24.31 -0.34
C GLN A 324 -3.85 24.30 1.19
N ILE A 325 -3.01 25.14 1.81
CA ILE A 325 -3.08 25.46 3.25
C ILE A 325 -3.58 26.90 3.41
N LEU A 326 -4.88 27.04 3.66
CA LEU A 326 -5.53 28.32 3.85
C LEU A 326 -5.41 28.78 5.30
N ASN A 327 -5.12 30.06 5.53
CA ASN A 327 -5.17 30.65 6.88
C ASN A 327 -6.60 31.07 7.20
N THR A 328 -7.16 30.55 8.29
CA THR A 328 -8.53 30.86 8.75
C THR A 328 -8.52 31.33 10.21
N PRO A 329 -9.60 31.96 10.71
CA PRO A 329 -9.72 32.29 12.14
C PRO A 329 -9.67 31.07 13.08
N ALA A 330 -9.93 29.85 12.57
CA ALA A 330 -9.83 28.59 13.30
C ALA A 330 -8.45 27.92 13.18
N GLY A 331 -7.49 28.54 12.51
CA GLY A 331 -6.14 28.00 12.26
C GLY A 331 -5.88 27.68 10.78
N LYS A 332 -4.87 26.85 10.52
CA LYS A 332 -4.50 26.40 9.17
C LYS A 332 -5.47 25.33 8.69
N LEU A 333 -6.13 25.56 7.57
CA LEU A 333 -7.05 24.65 6.92
C LEU A 333 -6.37 24.01 5.71
N LEU A 334 -6.13 22.70 5.75
CA LEU A 334 -5.93 21.94 4.53
C LEU A 334 -7.24 21.91 3.76
N ASN A 335 -7.20 22.32 2.49
CA ASN A 335 -8.34 22.34 1.59
C ASN A 335 -7.94 21.74 0.24
N ILE A 336 -8.66 20.71 -0.19
CA ILE A 336 -8.55 20.08 -1.51
C ILE A 336 -9.94 20.12 -2.14
N ASN A 337 -10.06 20.83 -3.26
CA ASN A 337 -11.32 20.92 -4.03
C ASN A 337 -11.09 20.36 -5.44
N SER A 338 -12.04 19.57 -5.94
CA SER A 338 -12.03 19.07 -7.32
C SER A 338 -13.44 19.05 -7.92
N GLY A 339 -13.51 18.91 -9.25
CA GLY A 339 -14.77 18.73 -9.95
C GLY A 339 -14.59 18.24 -11.39
N ILE A 340 -15.69 18.18 -12.14
CA ILE A 340 -15.70 17.76 -13.54
C ILE A 340 -15.89 19.00 -14.43
N THR A 341 -14.97 19.21 -15.37
CA THR A 341 -14.95 20.40 -16.25
C THR A 341 -15.36 20.10 -17.70
N THR A 342 -15.80 18.87 -17.99
CA THR A 342 -16.33 18.46 -19.30
C THR A 342 -17.84 18.77 -19.38
N ALA A 343 -18.32 19.15 -20.57
CA ALA A 343 -19.70 19.61 -20.75
C ALA A 343 -20.76 18.48 -20.78
N ASP A 344 -20.32 17.23 -20.92
CA ASP A 344 -21.18 16.08 -21.22
C ASP A 344 -21.53 15.22 -19.98
N GLU A 345 -20.99 15.56 -18.80
CA GLU A 345 -21.31 14.90 -17.53
C GLU A 345 -21.94 15.90 -16.55
N ASN A 346 -22.79 15.40 -15.64
CA ASN A 346 -23.35 16.22 -14.57
C ASN A 346 -22.21 16.72 -13.68
N ASN A 347 -21.91 18.02 -13.76
CA ASN A 347 -20.87 18.65 -12.96
C ASN A 347 -21.07 18.32 -11.46
N ILE A 348 -19.99 17.91 -10.80
CA ILE A 348 -19.95 17.62 -9.37
C ILE A 348 -18.79 18.35 -8.73
N GLY A 349 -18.97 18.74 -7.47
CA GLY A 349 -17.89 19.21 -6.61
C GLY A 349 -17.53 18.14 -5.58
N VAL A 350 -16.24 17.92 -5.35
CA VAL A 350 -15.72 17.15 -4.20
C VAL A 350 -14.84 18.08 -3.37
N SER A 351 -15.03 18.07 -2.05
CA SER A 351 -14.20 18.83 -1.12
C SER A 351 -13.72 17.94 0.01
N ILE A 352 -12.41 18.00 0.29
CA ILE A 352 -11.76 17.41 1.46
C ILE A 352 -11.11 18.55 2.24
N GLN A 353 -11.47 18.66 3.52
CA GLN A 353 -11.01 19.72 4.41
C GLN A 353 -10.55 19.17 5.75
N SER A 354 -9.51 19.76 6.35
CA SER A 354 -9.06 19.42 7.72
C SER A 354 -8.32 20.60 8.35
N LEU A 355 -8.62 20.93 9.62
CA LEU A 355 -7.79 21.85 10.41
C LEU A 355 -6.60 21.11 11.06
N GLN A 356 -6.66 19.78 11.13
CA GLN A 356 -5.50 18.92 11.34
C GLN A 356 -4.75 18.76 10.01
N VAL A 357 -3.80 19.66 9.76
CA VAL A 357 -2.86 19.55 8.63
C VAL A 357 -1.86 18.41 8.94
N PRO A 358 -1.60 17.46 8.02
CA PRO A 358 -0.58 16.44 8.24
C PRO A 358 0.83 17.04 8.40
N PRO A 359 1.74 16.39 9.17
CA PRO A 359 3.16 16.71 9.12
C PRO A 359 3.72 16.53 7.71
N GLU A 360 4.70 17.35 7.35
CA GLU A 360 5.30 17.34 6.00
C GLU A 360 6.21 16.12 5.82
N THR A 361 5.94 15.29 4.80
CA THR A 361 6.71 14.06 4.55
C THR A 361 8.09 14.41 4.00
N SER A 362 9.15 13.99 4.71
CA SER A 362 10.54 14.37 4.41
C SER A 362 11.12 13.75 3.13
N ASP A 363 10.53 12.65 2.66
CA ASP A 363 10.87 12.02 1.37
C ASP A 363 9.58 11.74 0.58
N PRO A 364 9.38 12.35 -0.62
CA PRO A 364 8.21 12.10 -1.45
C PRO A 364 8.24 10.75 -2.20
N THR A 365 9.41 10.13 -2.33
CA THR A 365 9.63 8.89 -3.08
C THR A 365 9.36 7.66 -2.22
N LEU A 366 9.68 7.76 -0.92
CA LEU A 366 9.29 6.78 0.10
C LEU A 366 7.84 7.02 0.57
N LEU A 367 6.91 6.91 -0.38
CA LEU A 367 5.52 6.57 -0.05
C LEU A 367 5.57 5.35 0.89
N ASN A 368 5.06 5.50 2.11
CA ASN A 368 5.19 4.47 3.14
C ASN A 368 3.92 4.39 3.99
N PRO A 369 3.13 3.30 3.90
CA PRO A 369 1.87 3.19 4.63
C PRO A 369 2.07 3.07 6.14
N SER A 370 3.25 2.66 6.64
CA SER A 370 3.56 2.62 8.07
C SER A 370 3.80 4.01 8.69
N THR A 371 4.05 5.04 7.85
CA THR A 371 4.04 6.46 8.26
C THR A 371 2.78 7.21 7.80
N ALA A 372 1.77 6.51 7.27
CA ALA A 372 0.59 7.17 6.74
C ALA A 372 -0.30 7.77 7.84
N VAL A 373 -0.68 9.03 7.64
CA VAL A 373 -1.46 9.79 8.63
C VAL A 373 -2.94 9.45 8.43
N VAL A 374 -3.45 8.54 9.27
CA VAL A 374 -4.86 8.12 9.29
C VAL A 374 -5.65 9.06 10.20
N MET A 375 -6.69 9.70 9.66
CA MET A 375 -7.55 10.63 10.38
C MET A 375 -9.01 10.14 10.31
N PRO A 376 -9.59 9.63 11.41
CA PRO A 376 -11.00 9.26 11.47
C PRO A 376 -11.92 10.47 11.22
N TRP A 377 -13.10 10.22 10.64
CA TRP A 377 -14.09 11.28 10.42
C TRP A 377 -14.66 11.82 11.74
N VAL A 378 -14.95 13.13 11.77
CA VAL A 378 -15.54 13.81 12.95
C VAL A 378 -16.73 14.68 12.53
N LEU A 379 -17.70 14.87 13.43
CA LEU A 379 -18.82 15.80 13.20
C LEU A 379 -18.41 17.26 13.43
N GLU A 380 -17.59 17.49 14.45
CA GLU A 380 -17.22 18.81 14.95
C GLU A 380 -15.72 18.89 15.27
N GLY A 381 -15.22 20.10 15.56
CA GLY A 381 -13.81 20.33 15.83
C GLY A 381 -12.93 20.29 14.57
N ALA A 382 -11.65 19.95 14.78
CA ALA A 382 -10.57 20.19 13.82
C ALA A 382 -10.25 19.03 12.84
N GLY A 383 -10.88 17.87 13.02
CA GLY A 383 -10.63 16.69 12.20
C GLY A 383 -11.15 16.79 10.76
N PRO A 384 -10.95 15.73 9.96
CA PRO A 384 -11.23 15.75 8.53
C PRO A 384 -12.72 15.74 8.22
N ARG A 385 -13.07 16.40 7.12
CA ARG A 385 -14.41 16.53 6.57
C ARG A 385 -14.39 16.25 5.07
N PHE A 386 -15.38 15.53 4.59
CA PHE A 386 -15.65 15.28 3.17
C PHE A 386 -17.05 15.77 2.81
N SER A 387 -17.21 16.34 1.62
CA SER A 387 -18.50 16.58 0.99
C SER A 387 -18.44 16.36 -0.51
N LEU A 388 -19.53 15.83 -1.08
CA LEU A 388 -19.76 15.73 -2.52
C LEU A 388 -21.05 16.48 -2.85
N SER A 389 -20.98 17.42 -3.79
CA SER A 389 -22.09 18.28 -4.24
C SER A 389 -22.43 18.05 -5.71
N ASP A 390 -23.69 18.32 -6.06
CA ASP A 390 -24.19 18.35 -7.44
C ASP A 390 -23.84 19.66 -8.18
N ALA A 391 -24.29 19.77 -9.44
CA ALA A 391 -24.03 20.92 -10.33
C ALA A 391 -24.59 22.26 -9.82
N SER A 392 -25.52 22.25 -8.85
CA SER A 392 -26.02 23.45 -8.17
C SER A 392 -25.21 23.82 -6.91
N ALA A 393 -24.07 23.14 -6.69
CA ALA A 393 -23.26 23.13 -5.48
C ALA A 393 -23.99 22.61 -4.22
N LYS A 394 -25.23 22.11 -4.34
CA LYS A 394 -25.93 21.45 -3.23
C LYS A 394 -25.21 20.16 -2.86
N THR A 395 -24.84 20.03 -1.58
CA THR A 395 -24.25 18.79 -1.06
C THR A 395 -25.25 17.64 -1.08
N ILE A 396 -24.83 16.52 -1.67
CA ILE A 396 -25.59 15.28 -1.80
C ILE A 396 -25.01 14.14 -0.96
N TYR A 397 -23.71 14.16 -0.61
CA TYR A 397 -23.08 13.20 0.31
C TYR A 397 -22.07 13.87 1.25
N GLN A 398 -21.87 13.32 2.46
CA GLN A 398 -21.02 13.88 3.52
C GLN A 398 -20.33 12.79 4.37
N HIS A 399 -19.25 13.16 5.07
CA HIS A 399 -18.48 12.34 6.03
C HIS A 399 -19.26 11.80 7.25
N PHE A 400 -20.58 11.88 7.28
CA PHE A 400 -21.43 11.48 8.40
C PHE A 400 -22.83 11.04 7.95
N TYR A 401 -23.60 10.51 8.90
CA TYR A 401 -24.97 10.04 8.71
C TYR A 401 -25.81 10.23 9.97
N HIS A 402 -27.13 10.35 9.84
CA HIS A 402 -28.04 10.40 10.99
C HIS A 402 -28.67 9.04 11.32
N VAL A 403 -29.04 8.87 12.59
CA VAL A 403 -30.04 7.90 13.05
C VAL A 403 -31.10 8.67 13.85
N GLY A 404 -32.30 8.80 13.30
CA GLY A 404 -33.33 9.68 13.84
C GLY A 404 -32.88 11.15 13.77
N LYS A 405 -32.60 11.75 14.94
CA LYS A 405 -32.08 13.13 15.06
C LYS A 405 -30.60 13.22 15.48
N VAL A 406 -29.93 12.09 15.67
CA VAL A 406 -28.53 12.06 16.14
C VAL A 406 -27.60 11.81 14.95
N GLY A 407 -26.65 12.71 14.73
CA GLY A 407 -25.57 12.52 13.75
C GLY A 407 -24.46 11.63 14.28
N TYR A 408 -23.81 10.87 13.40
CA TYR A 408 -22.68 10.00 13.68
C TYR A 408 -21.65 10.14 12.55
N PRO A 409 -20.34 10.26 12.83
CA PRO A 409 -19.33 10.24 11.79
C PRO A 409 -19.38 8.91 11.03
N SER A 410 -19.08 8.95 9.74
CA SER A 410 -18.93 7.72 8.95
C SER A 410 -17.83 6.85 9.56
N PRO A 411 -18.00 5.51 9.63
CA PRO A 411 -16.86 4.62 9.83
C PRO A 411 -15.90 4.73 8.63
N GLY A 412 -14.64 4.35 8.84
CA GLY A 412 -13.54 4.63 7.91
C GLY A 412 -12.79 5.93 8.27
N ALA A 413 -11.97 6.42 7.35
CA ALA A 413 -11.04 7.53 7.60
C ALA A 413 -10.62 8.25 6.31
N LEU A 414 -10.05 9.44 6.48
CA LEU A 414 -9.10 10.05 5.54
C LEU A 414 -7.70 9.48 5.83
N THR A 415 -6.85 9.30 4.82
CA THR A 415 -5.49 8.75 5.01
C THR A 415 -4.52 9.39 4.04
N PHE A 416 -3.43 9.98 4.54
CA PHE A 416 -2.35 10.52 3.71
C PHE A 416 -1.18 9.53 3.67
N TYR A 417 -0.85 9.05 2.46
CA TYR A 417 0.37 8.26 2.19
C TYR A 417 1.59 9.17 1.96
N SER A 418 1.36 10.38 1.46
CA SER A 418 2.35 11.46 1.42
C SER A 418 1.67 12.83 1.56
N PHE A 419 2.34 13.71 2.32
CA PHE A 419 2.03 15.14 2.41
C PHE A 419 3.32 15.96 2.22
N SER A 420 3.95 15.84 1.06
CA SER A 420 5.21 16.51 0.72
C SER A 420 5.10 18.03 0.56
N LYS A 421 6.24 18.70 0.35
CA LYS A 421 6.41 20.14 0.11
C LYS A 421 5.57 20.70 -1.04
N VAL A 422 5.43 22.03 -1.10
CA VAL A 422 4.77 22.75 -2.22
C VAL A 422 5.48 22.43 -3.54
N GLY A 423 4.70 22.02 -4.55
CA GLY A 423 5.17 21.56 -5.86
C GLY A 423 5.05 20.04 -6.06
N ASP A 424 5.21 19.26 -4.99
CA ASP A 424 5.12 17.79 -5.02
C ASP A 424 3.66 17.31 -4.85
N TYR A 425 3.42 16.01 -5.02
CA TYR A 425 2.09 15.42 -4.83
C TYR A 425 1.76 15.15 -3.36
N VAL A 426 0.56 15.55 -2.97
CA VAL A 426 -0.16 15.03 -1.80
C VAL A 426 -0.96 13.81 -2.27
N ILE A 427 -0.70 12.66 -1.64
CA ILE A 427 -1.22 11.35 -2.06
C ILE A 427 -1.90 10.66 -0.88
N GLY A 428 -3.06 10.04 -1.14
CA GLY A 428 -3.85 9.42 -0.08
C GLY A 428 -5.16 8.78 -0.55
N LYS A 429 -5.98 8.39 0.43
CA LYS A 429 -7.31 7.81 0.23
C LYS A 429 -8.35 8.34 1.21
N PHE A 430 -9.60 8.15 0.89
CA PHE A 430 -10.75 8.34 1.78
C PHE A 430 -11.68 7.13 1.69
N ASP A 431 -12.14 6.66 2.85
CA ASP A 431 -13.16 5.62 2.99
C ASP A 431 -14.27 6.14 3.91
N LEU A 432 -15.44 6.43 3.33
CA LEU A 432 -16.67 6.74 4.04
C LEU A 432 -17.55 5.49 3.95
N GLN A 433 -17.44 4.59 4.92
CA GLN A 433 -18.24 3.35 4.91
C GLN A 433 -19.74 3.61 5.03
N LYS A 434 -20.14 4.79 5.53
CA LYS A 434 -21.53 5.21 5.69
C LYS A 434 -21.69 6.72 5.59
N SER A 435 -21.75 7.25 4.37
CA SER A 435 -22.34 8.56 4.08
C SER A 435 -23.86 8.46 4.07
N GLU A 436 -24.55 9.47 4.59
CA GLU A 436 -25.94 9.71 4.22
C GLU A 436 -26.05 10.42 2.87
N ALA A 437 -27.17 10.22 2.16
CA ALA A 437 -27.47 10.85 0.88
C ALA A 437 -28.62 11.85 1.01
N PHE A 438 -28.45 13.08 0.53
CA PHE A 438 -29.46 14.15 0.65
C PHE A 438 -30.13 14.45 -0.70
N ASN A 439 -31.42 14.12 -0.85
CA ASN A 439 -32.22 14.50 -2.02
C ASN A 439 -33.07 15.76 -1.73
N GLN A 440 -34.09 16.10 -2.54
CA GLN A 440 -34.95 17.28 -2.28
C GLN A 440 -36.09 17.02 -1.26
N VAL A 441 -36.30 15.77 -0.83
CA VAL A 441 -37.39 15.32 0.04
C VAL A 441 -36.87 14.88 1.42
N GLY A 442 -35.59 14.51 1.52
CA GLY A 442 -34.92 14.14 2.77
C GLY A 442 -33.73 13.21 2.54
N SER A 443 -33.53 12.28 3.49
CA SER A 443 -32.55 11.20 3.36
C SER A 443 -32.95 10.22 2.26
N ALA A 444 -32.00 9.88 1.38
CA ALA A 444 -32.14 8.85 0.36
C ALA A 444 -31.51 7.51 0.79
N GLY A 445 -31.10 7.37 2.06
CA GLY A 445 -30.43 6.19 2.60
C GLY A 445 -28.92 6.37 2.80
N PHE A 446 -28.23 5.25 3.01
CA PHE A 446 -26.80 5.21 3.34
C PHE A 446 -25.97 4.56 2.23
N PHE A 447 -24.82 5.16 1.95
CA PHE A 447 -23.95 4.81 0.83
C PHE A 447 -22.49 4.77 1.28
N ARG A 448 -21.72 3.79 0.79
CA ARG A 448 -20.26 3.77 0.94
C ARG A 448 -19.62 4.58 -0.18
N ILE A 449 -18.70 5.48 0.16
CA ILE A 449 -17.91 6.25 -0.80
C ILE A 449 -16.44 5.96 -0.51
N GLU A 450 -15.72 5.43 -1.49
CA GLU A 450 -14.30 5.15 -1.39
C GLU A 450 -13.55 5.80 -2.55
N GLY A 451 -12.35 6.32 -2.30
CA GLY A 451 -11.57 7.01 -3.32
C GLY A 451 -10.15 7.34 -2.92
N TYR A 452 -9.41 7.87 -3.89
CA TYR A 452 -8.00 8.22 -3.82
C TYR A 452 -7.80 9.66 -4.28
N PHE A 453 -6.72 10.28 -3.79
CA PHE A 453 -6.25 11.59 -4.28
C PHE A 453 -4.76 11.52 -4.61
N ARG A 454 -4.39 12.18 -5.70
CA ARG A 454 -3.02 12.48 -6.12
C ARG A 454 -3.03 13.89 -6.69
N VAL A 455 -2.78 14.89 -5.86
CA VAL A 455 -2.93 16.31 -6.22
C VAL A 455 -1.67 17.08 -5.85
N LYS A 456 -1.20 18.00 -6.69
CA LYS A 456 -0.03 18.83 -6.33
C LYS A 456 -0.36 19.71 -5.13
N ARG A 457 0.58 19.85 -4.19
CA ARG A 457 0.50 20.86 -3.13
C ARG A 457 0.83 22.23 -3.70
N THR A 458 -0.07 23.16 -3.50
CA THR A 458 0.00 24.54 -3.99
C THR A 458 0.26 25.50 -2.82
N LYS A 459 0.24 26.81 -3.10
CA LYS A 459 0.40 27.87 -2.10
C LYS A 459 -0.96 28.32 -1.55
#